data_AF-A0A0Q8RTI6-F1
#
_entry.id   AF-A0A0Q8RTI6-F1
#
_cell.length_a   1.000
_cell.length_b   1.000
_cell.length_c   1.000
_cell.angle_alpha   90.00
_cell.angle_beta   90.00
_cell.angle_gamma   90.00
#
_symmetry.space_group_name_H-M   'P 1'
#
loop_
_entity.id
_entity.type
_entity.pdbx_description
1 polymer ?
#
loop_
_entity_poly.entity_id
_entity_poly.type
_entity_poly.pdbx_seq_one_letter_code
_entity_poly.pdbx_strand_id
1 'polypeptide(L)'
;MEQREEGVMRAFRESAPDEAGLVQRSWVNHFAWTLVVLLSGLVFWLVVAVVNAENQRNALASKQCRDQVFKEEIDRQCMQSVQSREHWWQHLYYAMKHTKPQK
;
A
#
# COMPACT_ATOMS: atom_id res chain seq x y z
N MET A 1 11.03 -28.02 -57.06
CA MET A 1 9.79 -28.02 -56.26
C MET A 1 10.14 -28.13 -54.78
N GLU A 2 10.85 -29.19 -54.41
CA GLU A 2 11.32 -29.51 -53.04
C GLU A 2 12.07 -28.36 -52.31
N GLN A 3 13.06 -27.72 -52.95
CA GLN A 3 13.78 -26.59 -52.35
C GLN A 3 12.91 -25.39 -52.00
N ARG A 4 11.82 -25.16 -52.75
CA ARG A 4 10.89 -24.05 -52.52
C ARG A 4 9.99 -24.35 -51.33
N GLU A 5 9.57 -25.61 -51.20
CA GLU A 5 8.79 -26.10 -50.07
C GLU A 5 9.62 -26.09 -48.78
N GLU A 6 10.88 -26.54 -48.82
CA GLU A 6 11.80 -26.44 -47.68
C GLU A 6 12.02 -24.99 -47.22
N GLY A 7 12.22 -24.06 -48.15
CA GLY A 7 12.37 -22.64 -47.83
C GLY A 7 11.12 -22.05 -47.18
N VAL A 8 9.93 -22.43 -47.67
CA VAL A 8 8.65 -22.00 -47.11
C VAL A 8 8.43 -22.60 -45.72
N MET A 9 8.71 -23.89 -45.53
CA MET A 9 8.55 -24.58 -44.25
C MET A 9 9.52 -24.05 -43.18
N ARG A 10 10.74 -23.67 -43.58
CA ARG A 10 11.71 -23.03 -42.69
C ARG A 10 11.25 -21.64 -42.26
N ALA A 11 10.75 -20.82 -43.19
CA ALA A 11 10.20 -19.51 -42.87
C ALA A 11 9.02 -19.62 -41.89
N PHE A 12 8.12 -20.60 -42.07
CA PHE A 12 7.04 -20.86 -41.13
C PHE A 12 7.54 -21.27 -39.74
N ARG A 13 8.58 -22.10 -39.67
CA ARG A 13 9.18 -22.55 -38.41
C ARG A 13 9.89 -21.44 -37.65
N GLU A 14 10.58 -20.54 -38.35
CA GLU A 14 11.23 -19.37 -37.75
C GLU A 14 10.22 -18.30 -37.32
N SER A 15 9.06 -18.22 -37.99
CA SER A 15 7.96 -17.33 -37.59
C SER A 15 7.07 -17.87 -36.47
N ALA A 16 7.26 -19.12 -36.05
CA ALA A 16 6.50 -19.70 -34.96
C ALA A 16 6.82 -18.97 -33.65
N PRO A 17 5.81 -18.56 -32.87
CA PRO A 17 6.04 -17.89 -31.59
C PRO A 17 6.86 -18.78 -30.66
N ASP A 18 7.84 -18.17 -29.98
CA ASP A 18 8.58 -18.82 -28.91
C ASP A 18 7.68 -18.94 -27.67
N GLU A 19 6.85 -19.98 -27.65
CA GLU A 19 5.90 -20.25 -26.58
C GLU A 19 6.59 -20.36 -25.21
N ALA A 20 7.81 -20.90 -25.16
CA ALA A 20 8.57 -21.04 -23.91
C ALA A 20 9.01 -19.68 -23.36
N GLY A 21 9.54 -18.81 -24.23
CA GLY A 21 9.91 -17.43 -23.87
C GLY A 21 8.70 -16.59 -23.47
N LEU A 22 7.56 -16.76 -24.15
CA LEU A 22 6.31 -16.07 -23.84
C LEU A 22 5.75 -16.46 -22.47
N VAL A 23 5.69 -17.76 -22.17
CA VAL A 23 5.21 -18.26 -20.88
C VAL A 23 6.10 -17.78 -19.74
N GLN A 24 7.43 -17.85 -19.90
CA GLN A 24 8.37 -17.38 -18.87
C GLN A 24 8.23 -15.87 -18.62
N ARG A 25 8.13 -15.06 -19.68
CA ARG A 25 7.95 -13.60 -19.56
C ARG A 25 6.61 -13.25 -18.91
N SER A 26 5.54 -13.95 -19.28
CA SER A 26 4.22 -13.79 -18.66
C SER A 26 4.25 -14.10 -17.17
N TRP A 27 4.87 -15.22 -16.79
CA TRP A 27 5.00 -15.62 -15.39
C TRP A 27 5.77 -14.57 -14.58
N VAL A 28 6.96 -14.17 -15.04
CA VAL A 28 7.76 -13.12 -14.37
C VAL A 28 6.98 -11.82 -14.21
N ASN A 29 6.23 -11.41 -15.24
CA ASN A 29 5.41 -10.20 -15.19
C ASN A 29 4.28 -10.32 -14.16
N HIS A 30 3.57 -11.46 -14.12
CA HIS A 30 2.53 -11.69 -13.12
C HIS A 30 3.10 -11.63 -11.70
N PHE A 31 4.22 -12.30 -11.42
CA PHE A 31 4.87 -12.23 -10.11
C PHE A 31 5.27 -10.81 -9.72
N ALA A 32 5.87 -10.06 -10.64
CA ALA A 32 6.26 -8.69 -10.40
C ALA A 32 5.05 -7.81 -10.03
N TRP A 33 3.98 -7.88 -10.82
CA TRP A 33 2.77 -7.10 -10.56
C TRP A 33 2.01 -7.55 -9.31
N THR A 34 1.94 -8.86 -9.04
CA THR A 34 1.38 -9.37 -7.79
C THR A 34 2.14 -8.82 -6.58
N LEU A 35 3.47 -8.82 -6.62
CA LEU A 35 4.29 -8.28 -5.55
C LEU A 35 4.05 -6.77 -5.35
N VAL A 36 3.94 -6.00 -6.45
CA VAL A 36 3.64 -4.56 -6.39
C VAL A 36 2.27 -4.30 -5.76
N VAL A 37 1.25 -5.09 -6.11
CA VAL A 37 -0.10 -4.96 -5.51
C VAL A 37 -0.06 -5.29 -4.02
N LEU A 38 0.63 -6.36 -3.62
CA LEU A 38 0.74 -6.74 -2.21
C LEU A 38 1.48 -5.69 -1.38
N LEU A 39 2.63 -5.20 -1.88
CA LEU A 39 3.41 -4.19 -1.17
C LEU A 39 2.67 -2.85 -1.11
N SER A 40 1.98 -2.44 -2.17
CA SER A 40 1.18 -1.20 -2.15
C SER A 40 0.01 -1.30 -1.18
N GLY A 41 -0.66 -2.45 -1.12
CA GLY A 41 -1.70 -2.72 -0.12
C GLY A 41 -1.17 -2.64 1.31
N LEU A 42 0.01 -3.21 1.58
CA LEU A 42 0.66 -3.13 2.89
C LEU A 42 1.04 -1.69 3.26
N VAL A 43 1.63 -0.94 2.33
CA VAL A 43 1.98 0.48 2.56
C VAL A 43 0.72 1.30 2.85
N PHE A 44 -0.35 1.10 2.08
CA PHE A 44 -1.62 1.78 2.31
C PHE A 44 -2.19 1.46 3.69
N TRP A 45 -2.18 0.18 4.09
CA TRP A 45 -2.64 -0.24 5.41
C TRP A 45 -1.81 0.40 6.54
N LEU A 46 -0.48 0.44 6.39
CA LEU A 46 0.41 1.10 7.36
C LEU A 46 0.14 2.61 7.46
N VAL A 47 -0.12 3.28 6.34
CA VAL A 47 -0.48 4.72 6.34
C VAL A 47 -1.76 4.95 7.13
N VAL A 48 -2.81 4.14 6.92
CA VAL A 48 -4.05 4.22 7.68
C VAL A 48 -3.81 3.99 9.18
N ALA A 49 -3.00 2.98 9.53
CA ALA A 49 -2.66 2.69 10.92
C ALA A 49 -1.91 3.87 11.60
N VAL A 50 -0.94 4.46 10.91
CA VAL A 50 -0.18 5.63 11.40
C VAL A 50 -1.09 6.84 11.59
N VAL A 51 -1.98 7.12 10.63
CA VAL A 51 -2.94 8.23 10.75
C VAL A 51 -3.86 8.05 11.96
N ASN A 52 -4.38 6.83 12.17
CA ASN A 52 -5.24 6.55 13.32
C ASN A 52 -4.50 6.71 14.66
N ALA A 53 -3.27 6.20 14.74
CA ALA A 53 -2.43 6.33 15.93
C ALA A 53 -2.10 7.80 16.25
N GLU A 54 -1.69 8.59 15.25
CA GLU A 54 -1.41 10.01 15.46
C GLU A 54 -2.67 10.83 15.75
N ASN A 55 -3.82 10.44 15.22
CA ASN A 55 -5.08 11.08 15.55
C ASN A 55 -5.44 10.88 17.03
N GLN A 56 -5.30 9.65 17.54
CA GLN A 56 -5.48 9.35 18.96
C GLN A 56 -4.46 10.09 19.83
N ARG A 57 -3.17 10.08 19.44
CA ARG A 57 -2.11 10.80 20.16
C ARG A 57 -2.40 12.30 20.26
N ASN A 58 -2.82 12.90 19.15
CA ASN A 58 -3.14 14.32 19.10
C ASN A 58 -4.42 14.66 19.88
N ALA A 59 -5.44 13.79 19.87
CA ALA A 59 -6.65 13.92 20.70
C ALA A 59 -6.34 13.90 22.21
N LEU A 60 -5.39 13.06 22.62
CA LEU A 60 -4.90 13.01 24.00
C LEU A 60 -4.15 14.29 24.37
N ALA A 61 -3.24 14.75 23.50
CA ALA A 61 -2.46 15.96 23.72
C ALA A 61 -3.34 17.23 23.79
N SER A 62 -4.37 17.30 22.96
CA SER A 62 -5.35 18.41 22.94
C SER A 62 -6.46 18.26 23.98
N LYS A 63 -6.49 17.13 24.71
CA LYS A 63 -7.48 16.81 25.76
C LYS A 63 -8.94 16.87 25.25
N GLN A 64 -9.16 16.43 24.01
CA GLN A 64 -10.47 16.44 23.35
C GLN A 64 -11.43 15.36 23.88
N CYS A 65 -10.90 14.24 24.38
CA CYS A 65 -11.69 13.11 24.91
C CYS A 65 -11.56 12.96 26.43
N ARG A 66 -11.87 14.02 27.18
CA ARG A 66 -12.02 13.90 28.65
C ARG A 66 -13.41 13.41 29.00
N ASP A 67 -13.49 12.48 29.95
CA ASP A 67 -14.76 12.00 30.46
C ASP A 67 -15.51 13.15 31.18
N GLN A 68 -16.81 13.27 30.92
CA GLN A 68 -17.66 14.32 31.49
C GLN A 68 -17.97 14.09 32.97
N VAL A 69 -17.98 12.82 33.41
CA VAL A 69 -18.24 12.39 34.78
C VAL A 69 -16.93 12.34 35.57
N PHE A 70 -15.88 11.77 34.98
CA PHE A 70 -14.57 11.61 35.63
C PHE A 70 -13.50 12.43 34.94
N LYS A 71 -13.27 13.67 35.38
CA LYS A 71 -12.35 14.62 34.73
C LYS A 71 -10.89 14.16 34.63
N GLU A 72 -10.49 13.16 35.42
CA GLU A 72 -9.16 12.55 35.38
C GLU A 72 -9.07 11.35 34.43
N GLU A 73 -10.20 10.81 33.96
CA GLU A 73 -10.25 9.67 33.06
C GLU A 73 -10.45 10.07 31.59
N ILE A 74 -9.96 9.20 30.70
CA ILE A 74 -10.06 9.36 29.25
C ILE A 74 -11.24 8.53 28.75
N ASP A 75 -12.15 9.17 28.02
CA ASP A 75 -13.24 8.46 27.36
C ASP A 75 -12.71 7.64 26.17
N ARG A 76 -12.71 6.32 26.33
CA ARG A 76 -12.27 5.37 25.30
C ARG A 76 -13.22 5.32 24.11
N GLN A 77 -14.50 5.61 24.29
CA GLN A 77 -15.47 5.62 23.20
C GLN A 77 -15.22 6.83 22.31
N CYS A 78 -15.01 8.01 22.88
CA CYS A 78 -14.56 9.19 22.15
C CYS A 78 -13.27 8.93 21.36
N MET A 79 -12.28 8.24 21.95
CA MET A 79 -11.00 7.95 21.28
C MET A 79 -11.11 7.07 20.02
N GLN A 80 -12.21 6.35 19.83
CA GLN A 80 -12.45 5.53 18.64
C GLN A 80 -12.98 6.34 17.45
N SER A 81 -13.65 7.46 17.70
CA SER A 81 -14.34 8.26 16.68
C SER A 81 -13.85 9.70 16.59
N VAL A 82 -13.01 10.15 17.52
CA VAL A 82 -12.50 11.52 17.57
C VAL A 82 -11.75 11.85 16.29
N GLN A 83 -12.01 13.03 15.73
CA GLN A 83 -11.23 13.57 14.64
C GLN A 83 -10.51 14.81 15.16
N SER A 84 -9.22 14.65 15.49
CA SER A 84 -8.48 15.70 16.18
C SER A 84 -7.89 16.78 15.25
N ARG A 85 -7.87 16.53 13.94
CA ARG A 85 -7.53 17.51 12.89
C ARG A 85 -8.50 17.40 11.72
N GLU A 86 -8.63 18.50 10.97
CA GLU A 86 -9.52 18.59 9.81
C GLU A 86 -9.24 17.52 8.75
N HIS A 87 -7.98 17.15 8.57
CA HIS A 87 -7.56 16.32 7.45
C HIS A 87 -6.56 15.22 7.83
N TRP A 88 -6.78 14.02 7.29
CA TRP A 88 -5.99 12.82 7.60
C TRP A 88 -4.50 12.97 7.25
N TRP A 89 -4.16 13.68 6.16
CA TRP A 89 -2.77 13.85 5.73
C TRP A 89 -1.96 14.71 6.70
N GLN A 90 -2.60 15.54 7.52
CA GLN A 90 -1.88 16.31 8.54
C GLN A 90 -1.29 15.40 9.61
N HIS A 91 -2.01 14.31 9.97
CA HIS A 91 -1.50 13.29 10.88
C HIS A 91 -0.31 12.56 10.27
N LEU A 92 -0.42 12.16 9.01
CA LEU A 92 0.65 11.48 8.30
C LEU A 92 1.91 12.37 8.15
N TYR A 93 1.73 13.63 7.74
CA TYR A 93 2.82 14.60 7.64
C TYR A 93 3.50 14.84 8.98
N TYR A 94 2.72 14.97 10.04
CA TYR A 94 3.25 15.13 11.38
C TYR A 94 4.08 13.90 11.81
N ALA A 95 3.56 12.69 11.61
CA ALA A 95 4.25 11.43 11.92
C ALA A 95 5.60 11.33 11.18
N MET A 96 5.60 11.64 9.88
CA MET A 96 6.81 11.59 9.05
C MET A 96 7.88 12.60 9.49
N LYS A 97 7.48 13.77 10.00
CA LYS A 97 8.42 14.77 10.52
C LYS A 97 8.89 14.47 11.94
N HIS A 98 8.07 13.82 12.77
CA HIS A 98 8.34 13.60 14.19
C HIS A 98 8.53 12.11 14.49
N THR A 99 9.61 11.55 13.95
CA THR A 99 9.99 10.14 14.15
C THR A 99 10.70 9.89 15.47
N LYS A 100 11.02 10.94 16.22
CA LYS A 100 11.65 10.87 17.55
C LYS A 100 10.71 11.45 18.59
N PRO A 101 10.62 10.85 19.79
CA PRO A 101 9.89 11.47 20.90
C PRO A 101 10.51 12.85 21.21
N GLN A 102 9.67 13.86 21.37
CA GLN A 102 10.07 15.17 21.88
C GLN A 102 10.59 14.95 23.31
N LYS A 103 11.80 15.45 23.61
CA LYS A 103 12.42 15.34 24.93
C LYS A 103 11.67 16.18 25.96
#